data_AF-Q83UZ2-F1
#
_entry.id   AF-Q83UZ2-F1
#
_cell.length_a   1.000
_cell.length_b   1.000
_cell.length_c   1.000
_cell.angle_alpha   90.00
_cell.angle_beta   90.00
_cell.angle_gamma   90.00
#
_symmetry.space_group_name_H-M   'P 1'
#
loop_
_entity.id
_entity.type
_entity.pdbx_description
1 polymer ?
#
loop_
_entity_poly.entity_id
_entity_poly.type
_entity_poly.pdbx_seq_one_letter_code
_entity_poly.pdbx_strand_id
1 'polypeptide(L)'
;MRDAYHEELDSIGDGLVEMARLVGSAIGRATTAILDSDLKLAEAVIEADQKVDNLQHELEARAITLLARQQPVATDLRIVVTSLRMSADLERSGDLAQHVAKLARLRYPERAVPHDLHATILEMGQLAQRLMAKAAEVIITKDVDLALQLEQDDDAMD
;
A
#
# COMPACT_ATOMS: atom_id res chain seq x y z
N MET A 1 18.05 -26.86 -2.66
CA MET A 1 18.50 -26.08 -1.47
C MET A 1 18.59 -24.59 -1.80
N ARG A 2 19.14 -24.20 -2.97
CA ARG A 2 18.99 -22.82 -3.49
C ARG A 2 17.58 -22.50 -3.98
N ASP A 3 16.83 -23.48 -4.48
CA ASP A 3 15.47 -23.27 -4.99
C ASP A 3 14.52 -22.83 -3.86
N ALA A 4 14.52 -23.55 -2.73
CA ALA A 4 13.74 -23.17 -1.55
C ALA A 4 14.09 -21.77 -1.00
N TYR A 5 15.34 -21.33 -1.15
CA TYR A 5 15.75 -19.97 -0.77
C TYR A 5 15.18 -18.91 -1.72
N HIS A 6 15.22 -19.16 -3.02
CA HIS A 6 14.60 -18.27 -4.00
C HIS A 6 13.08 -18.26 -3.88
N GLU A 7 12.44 -19.39 -3.59
CA GLU A 7 11.01 -19.45 -3.25
C GLU A 7 10.67 -18.61 -2.01
N GLU A 8 11.50 -18.66 -0.95
CA GLU A 8 11.32 -17.79 0.22
C GLU A 8 11.47 -16.29 -0.16
N LEU A 9 12.44 -15.93 -1.00
CA LEU A 9 12.61 -14.55 -1.50
C LEU A 9 11.42 -14.09 -2.35
N ASP A 10 10.95 -14.93 -3.26
CA ASP A 10 9.82 -14.62 -4.15
C ASP A 10 8.54 -14.43 -3.32
N SER A 11 8.36 -15.22 -2.26
CA SER A 11 7.21 -15.08 -1.35
C SER A 11 7.17 -13.72 -0.62
N ILE A 12 8.33 -13.10 -0.37
CA ILE A 12 8.40 -11.74 0.18
C ILE A 12 7.92 -10.74 -0.87
N GLY A 13 8.33 -10.91 -2.13
CA GLY A 13 7.85 -10.09 -3.25
C GLY A 13 6.34 -10.18 -3.42
N ASP A 14 5.80 -11.40 -3.42
CA ASP A 14 4.35 -11.63 -3.52
C ASP A 14 3.58 -10.97 -2.37
N GLY A 15 4.13 -11.00 -1.15
CA GLY A 15 3.57 -10.33 0.02
C GLY A 15 3.46 -8.81 -0.17
N LEU A 16 4.50 -8.16 -0.70
CA LEU A 16 4.47 -6.72 -1.00
C LEU A 16 3.42 -6.38 -2.06
N VAL A 17 3.29 -7.21 -3.09
CA VAL A 17 2.30 -6.99 -4.16
C VAL A 17 0.88 -7.10 -3.60
N GLU A 18 0.61 -8.08 -2.74
CA GLU A 18 -0.69 -8.19 -2.07
C GLU A 18 -0.95 -6.98 -1.16
N MET A 19 0.04 -6.53 -0.38
CA MET A 19 -0.09 -5.31 0.44
C MET A 19 -0.43 -4.10 -0.43
N ALA A 20 0.30 -3.86 -1.53
CA ALA A 20 0.04 -2.75 -2.44
C ALA A 20 -1.37 -2.79 -3.05
N ARG A 21 -1.86 -3.98 -3.42
CA ARG A 21 -3.24 -4.16 -3.92
C ARG A 21 -4.29 -3.83 -2.85
N LEU A 22 -4.08 -4.29 -1.61
CA LEU A 22 -5.00 -4.00 -0.50
C LEU A 22 -5.03 -2.52 -0.17
N VAL A 23 -3.87 -1.87 -0.12
CA VAL A 23 -3.74 -0.43 0.12
C VAL A 23 -4.41 0.36 -1.01
N GLY A 24 -4.17 0.00 -2.27
CA GLY A 24 -4.82 0.66 -3.42
C GLY A 24 -6.35 0.54 -3.37
N SER A 25 -6.86 -0.62 -2.96
CA SER A 25 -8.30 -0.82 -2.71
C SER A 25 -8.81 0.02 -1.54
N ALA A 26 -8.05 0.11 -0.44
CA ALA A 26 -8.39 0.92 0.72
C ALA A 26 -8.46 2.42 0.35
N ILE A 27 -7.51 2.94 -0.42
CA ILE A 27 -7.50 4.32 -0.92
C ILE A 27 -8.78 4.63 -1.70
N GLY A 28 -9.11 3.79 -2.69
CA GLY A 28 -10.31 3.99 -3.50
C GLY A 28 -11.60 3.95 -2.67
N ARG A 29 -11.72 2.95 -1.78
CA ARG A 29 -12.90 2.80 -0.90
C ARG A 29 -13.01 3.93 0.12
N ALA A 30 -11.90 4.39 0.70
CA ALA A 30 -11.89 5.51 1.63
C ALA A 30 -12.29 6.81 0.92
N THR A 31 -11.84 7.00 -0.33
CA THR A 31 -12.23 8.14 -1.18
C THR A 31 -13.73 8.12 -1.44
N THR A 32 -14.31 6.98 -1.83
CA THR A 32 -15.78 6.87 -1.99
C THR A 32 -16.49 7.15 -0.68
N ALA A 33 -16.03 6.56 0.44
CA ALA A 33 -16.67 6.72 1.73
C ALA A 33 -16.72 8.17 2.21
N ILE A 34 -15.64 8.94 2.03
CA ILE A 34 -15.58 10.34 2.47
C ILE A 34 -16.38 11.29 1.57
N LEU A 35 -16.48 11.01 0.27
CA LEU A 35 -17.23 11.83 -0.68
C LEU A 35 -18.74 11.61 -0.59
N ASP A 36 -19.16 10.35 -0.42
CA ASP A 36 -20.57 9.95 -0.40
C ASP A 36 -21.18 9.91 1.01
N SER A 37 -20.38 10.21 2.06
CA SER A 37 -20.75 10.02 3.46
C SER A 37 -21.24 8.59 3.75
N ASP A 38 -20.60 7.58 3.16
CA ASP A 38 -20.95 6.16 3.34
C ASP A 38 -20.30 5.59 4.60
N LEU A 39 -21.07 5.56 5.69
CA LEU A 39 -20.65 5.02 6.98
C LEU A 39 -20.23 3.54 6.90
N LYS A 40 -20.97 2.70 6.16
CA LYS A 40 -20.69 1.27 6.09
C LYS A 40 -19.39 1.00 5.35
N LEU A 41 -19.18 1.74 4.26
CA LEU A 41 -17.93 1.63 3.51
C LEU A 41 -16.74 2.11 4.34
N ALA A 42 -16.89 3.21 5.09
CA ALA A 42 -15.87 3.71 6.00
C ALA A 42 -15.50 2.66 7.06
N GLU A 43 -16.47 2.06 7.75
CA GLU A 43 -16.23 1.01 8.74
C GLU A 43 -15.52 -0.20 8.13
N ALA A 44 -15.95 -0.62 6.93
CA ALA A 44 -15.34 -1.75 6.25
C ALA A 44 -13.92 -1.45 5.68
N VAL A 45 -13.50 -0.19 5.59
CA VAL A 45 -12.08 0.17 5.33
C VAL A 45 -11.30 0.11 6.63
N ILE A 46 -11.86 0.66 7.71
CA ILE A 46 -11.22 0.67 9.04
C ILE A 46 -10.93 -0.75 9.52
N GLU A 47 -11.86 -1.67 9.34
CA GLU A 47 -11.70 -3.08 9.72
C GLU A 47 -10.70 -3.83 8.82
N ALA A 48 -10.65 -3.50 7.54
CA ALA A 48 -9.79 -4.18 6.57
C ALA A 48 -8.31 -3.85 6.75
N ASP A 49 -8.01 -2.70 7.36
CA ASP A 49 -6.66 -2.22 7.66
C ASP A 49 -5.83 -3.23 8.47
N GLN A 50 -6.47 -3.92 9.43
CA GLN A 50 -5.82 -4.97 10.22
C GLN A 50 -5.20 -6.08 9.35
N LYS A 51 -5.74 -6.33 8.16
CA LYS A 51 -5.16 -7.31 7.21
C LYS A 51 -3.82 -6.82 6.66
N VAL A 52 -3.67 -5.51 6.42
CA VAL A 52 -2.41 -4.90 5.97
C VAL A 52 -1.35 -5.03 7.06
N ASP A 53 -1.67 -4.69 8.31
CA ASP A 53 -0.76 -4.84 9.46
C ASP A 53 -0.29 -6.29 9.62
N ASN A 54 -1.21 -7.24 9.51
CA ASN A 54 -0.87 -8.66 9.66
C ASN A 54 0.07 -9.13 8.54
N LEU A 55 -0.18 -8.71 7.29
CA LEU A 55 0.71 -9.01 6.17
C LEU A 55 2.09 -8.37 6.34
N GLN A 56 2.15 -7.14 6.85
CA GLN A 56 3.39 -6.44 7.18
C GLN A 56 4.20 -7.26 8.19
N HIS A 57 3.59 -7.63 9.32
CA HIS A 57 4.26 -8.38 10.37
C HIS A 57 4.73 -9.76 9.90
N GLU A 58 3.91 -10.46 9.10
CA GLU A 58 4.29 -11.74 8.51
C GLU A 58 5.49 -11.59 7.56
N LEU A 59 5.50 -10.56 6.73
CA LEU A 59 6.58 -10.29 5.79
C LEU A 59 7.88 -9.95 6.53
N GLU A 60 7.81 -9.11 7.56
CA GLU A 60 8.96 -8.78 8.40
C GLU A 60 9.54 -10.01 9.08
N ALA A 61 8.69 -10.86 9.67
CA ALA A 61 9.13 -12.09 10.33
C ALA A 61 9.83 -13.05 9.35
N ARG A 62 9.33 -13.18 8.13
CA ARG A 62 9.95 -13.98 7.07
C ARG A 62 11.29 -13.40 6.63
N ALA A 63 11.36 -12.09 6.39
CA ALA A 63 12.59 -11.41 6.01
C ALA A 63 13.69 -11.55 7.08
N ILE A 64 13.36 -11.34 8.35
CA ILE A 64 14.29 -11.52 9.47
C ILE A 64 14.77 -12.97 9.56
N THR A 65 13.85 -13.94 9.43
CA THR A 65 14.19 -15.37 9.44
C THR A 65 15.15 -15.73 8.30
N LEU A 66 14.93 -15.18 7.10
CA LEU A 66 15.77 -15.39 5.93
C LEU A 66 17.17 -14.78 6.14
N LEU A 67 17.25 -13.56 6.69
CA LEU A 67 18.53 -12.93 7.05
C LEU A 67 19.33 -13.79 8.04
N ALA A 68 18.67 -14.29 9.08
CA ALA A 68 19.30 -15.10 10.13
C ALA A 68 19.78 -16.46 9.63
N ARG A 69 19.00 -17.13 8.76
CA ARG A 69 19.29 -18.49 8.29
C ARG A 69 20.28 -18.54 7.13
N GLN A 70 20.21 -17.57 6.22
CA GLN A 70 20.90 -17.65 4.92
C GLN A 70 22.04 -16.65 4.77
N GLN A 71 22.09 -15.59 5.60
CA GLN A 71 23.13 -14.55 5.55
C GLN A 71 23.38 -14.03 4.12
N PRO A 72 22.33 -13.55 3.42
CA PRO A 72 22.45 -13.15 2.03
C PRO A 72 23.41 -11.96 1.87
N VAL A 73 24.00 -11.83 0.67
CA VAL A 73 24.97 -10.79 0.34
C VAL A 73 24.61 -10.08 -0.96
N ALA A 74 25.21 -8.91 -1.17
CA ALA A 74 25.08 -8.11 -2.40
C ALA A 74 23.61 -7.90 -2.80
N THR A 75 23.19 -8.45 -3.94
CA THR A 75 21.85 -8.27 -4.51
C THR A 75 20.76 -8.80 -3.60
N ASP A 76 20.92 -10.02 -3.08
CA ASP A 76 19.88 -10.66 -2.28
C ASP A 76 19.66 -9.93 -0.95
N LEU A 77 20.75 -9.45 -0.34
CA LEU A 77 20.66 -8.62 0.87
C LEU A 77 19.90 -7.32 0.59
N ARG A 78 20.15 -6.67 -0.56
CA ARG A 78 19.43 -5.45 -0.95
C ARG A 78 17.95 -5.74 -1.16
N ILE A 79 17.59 -6.85 -1.80
CA ILE A 79 16.19 -7.24 -1.98
C ILE A 79 15.50 -7.33 -0.63
N VAL A 80 16.06 -8.08 0.32
CA VAL A 80 15.43 -8.29 1.64
C VAL A 80 15.30 -6.99 2.43
N VAL A 81 16.34 -6.17 2.47
CA VAL A 81 16.34 -4.89 3.20
C VAL A 81 15.37 -3.89 2.57
N THR A 82 15.32 -3.81 1.24
CA THR A 82 14.38 -2.93 0.55
C THR A 82 12.95 -3.41 0.72
N SER A 83 12.69 -4.72 0.74
CA SER A 83 11.37 -5.27 1.05
C SER A 83 10.86 -4.87 2.43
N LEU A 84 11.71 -4.90 3.46
CA LEU A 84 11.36 -4.44 4.81
C LEU A 84 10.97 -2.94 4.84
N ARG A 85 11.64 -2.10 4.04
CA ARG A 85 11.31 -0.68 3.94
C ARG A 85 9.98 -0.48 3.22
N MET A 86 9.82 -1.12 2.07
CA MET A 86 8.58 -1.05 1.29
C MET A 86 7.37 -1.55 2.08
N SER A 87 7.50 -2.62 2.88
CA SER A 87 6.39 -3.10 3.70
C SER A 87 5.94 -2.07 4.74
N ALA A 88 6.87 -1.34 5.36
CA ALA A 88 6.54 -0.25 6.27
C ALA A 88 5.88 0.94 5.53
N ASP A 89 6.35 1.30 4.35
CA ASP A 89 5.76 2.39 3.56
C ASP A 89 4.34 2.03 3.06
N LEU A 90 4.11 0.76 2.71
CA LEU A 90 2.80 0.24 2.31
C LEU A 90 1.81 0.21 3.49
N GLU A 91 2.24 -0.25 4.66
CA GLU A 91 1.41 -0.21 5.88
C GLU A 91 1.02 1.22 6.24
N ARG A 92 1.98 2.15 6.25
CA ARG A 92 1.71 3.57 6.47
C ARG A 92 0.71 4.14 5.47
N SER A 93 0.75 3.69 4.22
CA SER A 93 -0.21 4.10 3.19
C SER A 93 -1.62 3.54 3.46
N GLY A 94 -1.72 2.32 4.00
CA GLY A 94 -2.97 1.74 4.52
C GLY A 94 -3.56 2.55 5.67
N ASP A 95 -2.72 2.88 6.65
CA ASP A 95 -3.04 3.74 7.80
C ASP A 95 -3.63 5.09 7.38
N LEU A 96 -3.03 5.73 6.36
CA LEU A 96 -3.53 6.99 5.82
C LEU A 96 -4.92 6.83 5.16
N ALA A 97 -5.15 5.75 4.41
CA ALA A 97 -6.47 5.44 3.88
C ALA A 97 -7.50 5.17 5.01
N GLN A 98 -7.07 4.48 6.08
CA GLN A 98 -7.86 4.26 7.27
C GLN A 98 -8.24 5.57 7.97
N HIS A 99 -7.33 6.55 8.02
CA HIS A 99 -7.59 7.89 8.56
C HIS A 99 -8.65 8.65 7.74
N VAL A 100 -8.60 8.58 6.41
CA VAL A 100 -9.65 9.16 5.54
C VAL A 100 -11.01 8.53 5.84
N ALA A 101 -11.07 7.20 5.99
CA ALA A 101 -12.30 6.51 6.37
C ALA A 101 -12.79 6.88 7.79
N LYS A 102 -11.88 7.00 8.77
CA LYS A 102 -12.22 7.47 10.13
C LYS A 102 -12.83 8.88 10.10
N LEU A 103 -12.34 9.76 9.22
CA LEU A 103 -12.90 11.10 9.04
C LEU A 103 -14.32 11.06 8.44
N ALA A 104 -14.57 10.20 7.45
CA ALA A 104 -15.90 9.97 6.89
C ALA A 104 -16.90 9.51 7.98
N ARG A 105 -16.51 8.50 8.78
CA ARG A 105 -17.31 8.01 9.90
C ARG A 105 -17.58 9.07 10.96
N LEU A 106 -16.57 9.89 11.29
CA LEU A 106 -16.70 10.95 12.30
C LEU A 106 -17.71 12.03 11.90
N ARG A 107 -17.82 12.33 10.61
CA ARG A 107 -18.68 13.40 10.10
C ARG A 107 -20.11 12.96 9.80
N TYR A 108 -20.35 11.66 9.63
CA TYR A 108 -21.67 11.11 9.34
C TYR A 108 -22.75 11.61 10.33
N PRO A 109 -23.95 12.03 9.85
CA PRO A 109 -24.42 12.00 8.46
C PRO A 109 -24.02 13.22 7.61
N GLU A 110 -23.29 14.18 8.19
CA GLU A 110 -22.79 15.34 7.46
C GLU A 110 -21.65 14.96 6.50
N ARG A 111 -21.33 15.87 5.57
CA ARG A 111 -20.20 15.70 4.65
C ARG A 111 -18.91 16.23 5.26
N ALA A 112 -17.84 15.45 5.14
CA ALA A 112 -16.50 15.90 5.52
C ALA A 112 -15.91 16.87 4.47
N VAL A 113 -16.26 16.67 3.20
CA VAL A 113 -15.71 17.42 2.06
C VAL A 113 -16.73 18.46 1.58
N PRO A 114 -16.36 19.76 1.52
CA PRO A 114 -17.15 20.80 0.88
C PRO A 114 -17.47 20.48 -0.59
N HIS A 115 -18.63 20.94 -1.08
CA HIS A 115 -19.09 20.62 -2.43
C HIS A 115 -18.12 21.07 -3.53
N ASP A 116 -17.48 22.22 -3.36
CA ASP A 116 -16.50 22.79 -4.28
C ASP A 116 -15.16 22.03 -4.33
N LEU A 117 -14.84 21.22 -3.31
CA LEU A 117 -13.63 20.40 -3.27
C LEU A 117 -13.85 18.94 -3.69
N HIS A 118 -15.09 18.55 -3.99
CA HIS A 118 -15.44 17.16 -4.30
C HIS A 118 -14.66 16.61 -5.51
N ALA A 119 -14.58 17.39 -6.60
CA ALA A 119 -13.86 16.98 -7.80
C ALA A 119 -12.36 16.80 -7.52
N THR A 120 -11.74 17.74 -6.80
CA THR A 120 -10.33 17.68 -6.44
C THR A 120 -10.00 16.44 -5.61
N ILE A 121 -10.78 16.17 -4.55
CA ILE A 121 -10.55 14.98 -3.71
C ILE A 121 -10.76 13.68 -4.49
N LEU A 122 -11.74 13.64 -5.41
CA LEU A 122 -11.93 12.49 -6.29
C LEU A 122 -10.71 12.27 -7.21
N GLU A 123 -10.20 13.33 -7.82
CA GLU A 123 -9.02 13.27 -8.69
C GLU A 123 -7.77 12.82 -7.92
N MET A 124 -7.54 13.35 -6.71
CA MET A 124 -6.45 12.94 -5.82
C MET A 124 -6.56 11.47 -5.43
N GLY A 125 -7.74 10.99 -5.03
CA GLY A 125 -7.95 9.59 -4.68
C GLY A 125 -7.71 8.64 -5.86
N GLN A 126 -8.16 9.03 -7.06
CA GLN A 126 -7.89 8.27 -8.28
C GLN A 126 -6.40 8.27 -8.65
N LEU A 127 -5.70 9.40 -8.49
CA LEU A 127 -4.26 9.48 -8.71
C LEU A 127 -3.50 8.57 -7.73
N ALA A 128 -3.78 8.67 -6.43
CA ALA A 128 -3.16 7.83 -5.41
C ALA A 128 -3.37 6.32 -5.69
N GLN A 129 -4.57 5.94 -6.13
CA GLN A 129 -4.85 4.55 -6.50
C GLN A 129 -4.05 4.09 -7.74
N ARG A 130 -3.86 4.96 -8.74
CA ARG A 130 -3.01 4.68 -9.91
C ARG A 130 -1.54 4.55 -9.53
N LEU A 131 -1.03 5.46 -8.71
CA LEU A 131 0.36 5.42 -8.21
C LEU A 131 0.61 4.14 -7.44
N MET A 132 -0.33 3.72 -6.58
CA MET A 132 -0.21 2.45 -5.84
C MET A 132 -0.25 1.21 -6.75
N ALA A 133 -1.10 1.22 -7.80
CA ALA A 133 -1.11 0.14 -8.79
C ALA A 133 0.21 0.07 -9.58
N LYS A 134 0.76 1.23 -9.95
CA LYS A 134 2.06 1.34 -10.63
C LYS A 134 3.20 0.89 -9.72
N ALA A 135 3.18 1.24 -8.44
CA ALA A 135 4.13 0.74 -7.45
C ALA A 135 4.11 -0.79 -7.35
N ALA A 136 2.91 -1.40 -7.34
CA ALA A 136 2.77 -2.85 -7.37
C ALA A 136 3.38 -3.45 -8.65
N GLU A 137 3.18 -2.82 -9.80
CA GLU A 137 3.78 -3.25 -11.08
C GLU A 137 5.30 -3.14 -11.07
N VAL A 138 5.87 -2.06 -10.52
CA VAL A 138 7.32 -1.90 -10.33
C VAL A 138 7.88 -3.01 -9.45
N ILE A 139 7.19 -3.37 -8.36
CA ILE A 139 7.63 -4.46 -7.47
C ILE A 139 7.65 -5.81 -8.20
N ILE A 140 6.65 -6.09 -9.03
CA ILE A 140 6.54 -7.32 -9.82
C ILE A 140 7.65 -7.39 -10.89
N THR A 141 7.76 -6.33 -11.68
CA THR A 141 8.56 -6.32 -12.91
C THR A 141 10.02 -5.95 -12.66
N LYS A 142 10.29 -5.22 -11.57
CA LYS A 142 11.58 -4.58 -11.26
C LYS A 142 12.05 -3.66 -12.39
N ASP A 143 11.09 -3.08 -13.12
CA ASP A 143 11.34 -2.14 -14.20
C ASP A 143 11.77 -0.78 -13.64
N VAL A 144 13.00 -0.39 -13.95
CA VAL A 144 13.61 0.86 -13.47
C VAL A 144 13.02 2.08 -14.16
N ASP A 145 12.65 1.97 -15.44
CA ASP A 145 12.05 3.08 -16.18
C ASP A 145 10.64 3.36 -15.63
N LEU A 146 9.89 2.31 -15.30
CA LEU A 146 8.58 2.45 -14.65
C LEU A 146 8.70 3.06 -13.25
N ALA A 147 9.76 2.74 -12.50
CA ALA A 147 10.02 3.33 -11.18
C ALA A 147 10.35 4.83 -11.27
N LEU A 148 11.17 5.25 -12.23
CA LEU A 148 11.47 6.66 -12.47
C LEU A 148 10.23 7.44 -12.91
N GLN A 149 9.39 6.81 -13.73
CA GLN A 149 8.14 7.43 -14.12
C GLN A 149 7.14 7.48 -12.96
N LEU A 150 7.18 6.55 -11.99
CA LEU A 150 6.33 6.62 -10.80
C LEU A 150 6.67 7.86 -9.96
N GLU A 151 7.96 8.15 -9.78
CA GLU A 151 8.42 9.37 -9.10
C GLU A 151 7.91 10.64 -9.78
N GLN A 152 7.99 10.71 -11.11
CA GLN A 152 7.49 11.86 -11.88
C GLN A 152 5.95 11.99 -11.84
N ASP A 153 5.22 10.88 -11.84
CA ASP A 153 3.76 10.89 -11.80
C ASP A 153 3.25 11.35 -10.42
N ASP A 154 4.04 11.20 -9.36
CA ASP A 154 3.71 11.65 -7.99
C ASP A 154 3.65 13.17 -7.87
N ASP A 155 4.44 13.91 -8.68
CA ASP A 155 4.41 15.38 -8.74
C ASP A 155 3.01 15.94 -9.07
N ALA A 156 2.12 15.14 -9.67
CA ALA A 156 0.75 15.55 -9.96
C ALA A 156 -0.16 15.60 -8.71
N MET A 157 0.30 15.09 -7.56
CA MET A 157 -0.41 15.16 -6.28
C MET A 157 -0.23 16.51 -5.57
N ASP A 158 0.90 17.20 -5.82
CA ASP A 158 1.29 18.47 -5.21
C ASP A 158 0.64 19.71 -5.88
#